data_AF-A0A3Q2C7N3-F1
#
_entry.id   AF-A0A3Q2C7N3-F1
#
_cell.length_a   1.000
_cell.length_b   1.000
_cell.length_c   1.000
_cell.angle_alpha   90.00
_cell.angle_beta   90.00
_cell.angle_gamma   90.00
#
_symmetry.space_group_name_H-M   'P 1'
#
loop_
_entity.id
_entity.type
_entity.pdbx_description
1 polymer ?
#
loop_
_entity_poly.entity_id
_entity_poly.type
_entity_poly.pdbx_seq_one_letter_code
_entity_poly.pdbx_strand_id
1 'polypeptide(L)'
;MTSLSSLVSMVEWIVLVGKTGSGKSSCGNTILGRKVFQAKADSKSVTKLCQKEEGVVHGRHVALVDTPGLFDDSLSYEEVNDEMLKFMSLLAPGPHVFLVVLQIGRITPEEKETLRLIKEGFGKGAEKFTIILFTNGDKLENDEETIEDYIERDDYLKNLISDCGGRCHVFNNYDKKNQTQVSELIRKIDMMVKENNNRFYTNEMLQEAEAAVLKKMKENLEKEKKEMMREKLKEIKENLEKEQKQRARAKN
;
A
#
# COMPACT_ATOMS: atom_id res chain seq x y z
N MET A 1 -36.98 0.70 -28.78
CA MET A 1 -37.62 0.56 -27.45
C MET A 1 -36.53 0.24 -26.46
N THR A 2 -36.33 1.15 -25.52
CA THR A 2 -35.35 1.15 -24.43
C THR A 2 -35.60 -0.01 -23.46
N SER A 3 -34.59 -0.82 -23.17
CA SER A 3 -34.57 -1.70 -22.00
C SER A 3 -33.61 -1.11 -20.97
N LEU A 4 -34.16 -0.25 -20.11
CA LEU A 4 -33.56 0.19 -18.86
C LEU A 4 -33.58 -0.97 -17.86
N SER A 5 -32.49 -1.74 -17.81
CA SER A 5 -32.16 -2.66 -16.71
C SER A 5 -30.74 -3.20 -16.99
N SER A 6 -29.65 -2.65 -16.45
CA SER A 6 -29.36 -2.51 -15.03
C SER A 6 -28.46 -1.30 -14.74
N LEU A 7 -29.05 -0.17 -14.36
CA LEU A 7 -28.34 0.84 -13.54
C LEU A 7 -28.36 0.34 -12.09
N VAL A 8 -27.59 -0.73 -11.81
CA VAL A 8 -26.99 -0.80 -10.48
C VAL A 8 -25.88 0.23 -10.57
N SER A 9 -25.97 1.33 -9.82
CA SER A 9 -24.82 2.22 -9.66
C SER A 9 -23.70 1.37 -9.08
N MET A 10 -22.76 0.91 -9.93
CA MET A 10 -21.60 0.19 -9.45
C MET A 10 -20.87 1.13 -8.50
N VAL A 11 -20.83 0.74 -7.23
CA VAL A 11 -20.01 1.44 -6.24
C VAL A 11 -18.57 1.18 -6.65
N GLU A 12 -17.82 2.24 -6.97
CA GLU A 12 -16.39 2.12 -7.27
C GLU A 12 -15.64 1.93 -5.96
N TRP A 13 -15.01 0.76 -5.78
CA TRP A 13 -14.21 0.46 -4.59
C TRP A 13 -12.77 0.90 -4.81
N ILE A 14 -12.34 1.87 -4.01
CA ILE A 14 -10.99 2.42 -4.01
C ILE A 14 -10.32 2.02 -2.70
N VAL A 15 -9.22 1.29 -2.80
CA VAL A 15 -8.45 0.85 -1.62
C VAL A 15 -7.16 1.67 -1.55
N LEU A 16 -6.94 2.34 -0.42
CA LEU A 16 -5.74 3.13 -0.14
C LEU A 16 -4.71 2.26 0.57
N VAL A 17 -3.54 2.04 -0.03
CA VAL A 17 -2.46 1.23 0.54
C VAL A 17 -1.15 1.99 0.58
N GLY A 18 -0.27 1.66 1.51
CA GLY A 18 1.00 2.36 1.70
C GLY A 18 1.46 2.36 3.15
N LYS A 19 2.65 2.89 3.41
CA LYS A 19 3.23 2.91 4.75
C LYS A 19 2.41 3.75 5.75
N THR A 20 2.69 3.59 7.04
CA THR A 20 2.17 4.49 8.07
C THR A 20 2.64 5.91 7.82
N GLY A 21 1.74 6.88 8.00
CA GLY A 21 2.06 8.30 7.81
C GLY A 21 2.13 8.75 6.35
N SER A 22 1.93 7.87 5.35
CA SER A 22 1.99 8.28 3.93
C SER A 22 0.85 9.19 3.49
N GLY A 23 -0.16 9.41 4.33
CA GLY A 23 -1.28 10.31 4.04
C GLY A 23 -2.54 9.64 3.51
N LYS A 24 -2.66 8.31 3.59
CA LYS A 24 -3.85 7.54 3.15
C LYS A 24 -5.17 8.13 3.66
N SER A 25 -5.34 8.24 4.97
CA SER A 25 -6.54 8.82 5.60
C SER A 25 -6.83 10.24 5.11
N SER A 26 -5.80 11.06 4.88
CA SER A 26 -5.95 12.41 4.32
C SER A 26 -6.42 12.35 2.87
N CYS A 27 -5.86 11.48 2.03
CA CYS A 27 -6.31 11.27 0.65
C CYS A 27 -7.77 10.82 0.60
N GLY A 28 -8.18 9.89 1.47
CA GLY A 28 -9.57 9.44 1.56
C GLY A 28 -10.53 10.59 1.93
N ASN A 29 -10.13 11.44 2.87
CA ASN A 29 -10.89 12.64 3.24
C ASN A 29 -10.97 13.65 2.09
N THR A 30 -9.88 13.84 1.34
CA THR A 30 -9.82 14.72 0.17
C THR A 30 -10.78 14.23 -0.92
N ILE A 31 -10.74 12.93 -1.25
CA ILE A 31 -11.61 12.33 -2.28
C ILE A 31 -13.09 12.44 -1.90
N LEU A 32 -13.45 12.18 -0.63
CA LEU A 32 -14.84 12.28 -0.17
C LEU A 32 -15.29 13.72 0.10
N GLY A 33 -14.36 14.68 0.08
CA GLY A 33 -14.65 16.09 0.38
C GLY A 33 -15.06 16.35 1.84
N ARG A 34 -14.86 15.40 2.75
CA ARG A 34 -15.24 15.50 4.17
C ARG A 34 -14.31 14.68 5.07
N LYS A 35 -14.24 15.05 6.35
CA LYS A 35 -13.43 14.33 7.34
C LYS A 35 -14.18 13.11 7.87
N VAL A 36 -13.83 11.93 7.38
CA VAL A 36 -14.38 10.63 7.84
C VAL A 36 -13.31 9.71 8.42
N PHE A 37 -12.09 9.79 7.91
CA PHE A 37 -10.93 9.07 8.43
C PHE A 37 -10.17 9.96 9.42
N GLN A 38 -9.71 9.36 10.52
CA GLN A 38 -8.94 10.08 11.53
C GLN A 38 -7.50 10.31 11.04
N ALA A 39 -7.27 11.44 10.37
CA ALA A 39 -5.95 11.89 9.95
C ALA A 39 -5.36 12.88 10.97
N LYS A 40 -4.47 12.43 11.85
CA LYS A 40 -3.67 13.30 12.73
C LYS A 40 -2.18 13.05 12.49
N ALA A 41 -1.38 14.11 12.53
CA ALA A 41 0.07 14.02 12.55
C ALA A 41 0.52 13.62 13.97
N ASP A 42 0.29 12.36 14.33
CA ASP A 42 0.74 11.78 15.60
C ASP A 42 1.94 10.84 15.35
N SER A 43 2.86 10.76 16.32
CA SER A 43 4.03 9.87 16.26
C SER A 43 3.68 8.38 16.35
N LYS A 44 2.43 8.06 16.67
CA LYS A 44 1.88 6.70 16.71
C LYS A 44 0.80 6.57 15.66
N SER A 45 0.76 5.42 15.01
CA SER A 45 -0.29 5.08 14.05
C SER A 45 -1.67 5.21 14.68
N VAL A 46 -2.53 5.96 14.01
CA VAL A 46 -3.91 6.23 14.46
C VAL A 46 -4.87 5.17 13.90
N THR A 47 -4.60 4.65 12.70
CA THR A 47 -5.43 3.67 12.00
C THR A 47 -4.87 2.26 12.25
N LYS A 48 -5.58 1.49 13.09
CA LYS A 48 -5.20 0.11 13.44
C LYS A 48 -6.05 -0.97 12.76
N LEU A 49 -7.17 -0.58 12.16
CA LEU A 49 -8.11 -1.46 11.46
C LEU A 49 -8.49 -0.83 10.13
N CYS A 50 -8.89 -1.65 9.17
CA CYS A 50 -9.43 -1.15 7.90
C CYS A 50 -10.75 -0.40 8.16
N GLN A 51 -10.86 0.84 7.66
CA GLN A 51 -12.09 1.63 7.73
C GLN A 51 -12.64 1.83 6.32
N LYS A 52 -13.91 1.46 6.12
CA LYS A 52 -14.65 1.68 4.88
C LYS A 52 -15.62 2.85 5.04
N GLU A 53 -15.60 3.79 4.11
CA GLU A 53 -16.50 4.93 4.05
C GLU A 53 -17.07 5.09 2.64
N GLU A 54 -18.35 5.44 2.55
CA GLU A 54 -19.05 5.60 1.28
C GLU A 54 -19.50 7.04 1.06
N GLY A 55 -19.46 7.50 -0.19
CA GLY A 55 -19.93 8.84 -0.54
C GLY A 55 -20.22 9.00 -2.02
N VAL A 56 -20.75 10.17 -2.36
CA VAL A 56 -20.98 10.56 -3.75
C VAL A 56 -19.89 11.55 -4.15
N VAL A 57 -19.07 11.18 -5.13
CA VAL A 57 -17.97 12.00 -5.68
C VAL A 57 -18.26 12.26 -7.14
N HIS A 58 -18.44 13.52 -7.53
CA HIS A 58 -18.80 13.92 -8.90
C HIS A 58 -19.98 13.11 -9.50
N GLY A 59 -21.01 12.82 -8.68
CA GLY A 59 -22.20 12.06 -9.10
C GLY A 59 -22.04 10.54 -9.09
N ARG A 60 -20.89 10.02 -8.62
CA ARG A 60 -20.60 8.58 -8.54
C ARG A 60 -20.59 8.08 -7.11
N HIS A 61 -21.14 6.90 -6.88
CA HIS A 61 -21.01 6.21 -5.60
C HIS A 61 -19.61 5.60 -5.47
N VAL A 62 -18.85 6.07 -4.50
CA VAL A 62 -17.49 5.60 -4.20
C VAL A 62 -17.48 4.99 -2.81
N ALA A 63 -16.90 3.80 -2.70
CA ALA A 63 -16.49 3.20 -1.44
C ALA A 63 -14.97 3.36 -1.31
N LEU A 64 -14.54 4.14 -0.34
CA LEU A 64 -13.14 4.30 0.00
C LEU A 64 -12.78 3.46 1.20
N VAL A 65 -11.65 2.78 1.09
CA VAL A 65 -11.12 2.01 2.21
C VAL A 65 -9.72 2.48 2.55
N ASP A 66 -9.60 2.98 3.78
CA ASP A 66 -8.34 3.30 4.42
C ASP A 66 -7.83 2.06 5.16
N THR A 67 -6.61 1.62 4.83
CA THR A 67 -5.97 0.46 5.47
C THR A 67 -4.97 0.90 6.54
N PRO A 68 -4.66 0.05 7.52
CA PRO A 68 -3.47 0.21 8.34
C PRO A 68 -2.19 0.33 7.49
N GLY A 69 -1.14 0.92 8.05
CA GLY A 69 0.15 0.95 7.37
C GLY A 69 0.84 -0.42 7.40
N LEU A 70 1.43 -0.82 6.28
CA LEU A 70 2.08 -2.14 6.14
C LEU A 70 3.36 -2.30 7.00
N PHE A 71 3.83 -1.22 7.63
CA PHE A 71 5.03 -1.15 8.50
C PHE A 71 4.74 -0.30 9.74
N ASP A 72 3.59 -0.52 10.37
CA ASP A 72 3.31 0.08 11.67
C ASP A 72 4.12 -0.65 12.75
N ASP A 73 5.01 0.04 13.47
CA ASP A 73 5.81 -0.52 14.58
C ASP A 73 4.94 -1.15 15.68
N SER A 74 3.63 -0.87 15.69
CA SER A 74 2.66 -1.42 16.64
C SER A 74 1.92 -2.67 16.16
N LEU A 75 2.12 -3.09 14.90
CA LEU A 75 1.50 -4.30 14.33
C LEU A 75 2.58 -5.24 13.81
N SER A 76 2.46 -6.52 14.17
CA SER A 76 3.23 -7.57 13.52
C SER A 76 2.81 -7.71 12.06
N TYR A 77 3.72 -8.24 11.26
CA TYR A 77 3.44 -8.57 9.86
C TYR A 77 2.24 -9.53 9.70
N GLU A 78 2.05 -10.46 10.64
CA GLU A 78 0.90 -11.37 10.66
C GLU A 78 -0.41 -10.62 10.90
N GLU A 79 -0.44 -9.63 11.79
CA GLU A 79 -1.63 -8.81 12.06
C GLU A 79 -2.01 -7.91 10.89
N VAL A 80 -1.01 -7.30 10.24
CA VAL A 80 -1.23 -6.51 9.02
C VAL A 80 -1.77 -7.41 7.91
N ASN A 81 -1.21 -8.61 7.76
CA ASN A 81 -1.65 -9.56 6.76
C ASN A 81 -3.06 -10.09 7.05
N ASP A 82 -3.37 -10.50 8.28
CA ASP A 82 -4.70 -10.97 8.66
C ASP A 82 -5.77 -9.90 8.49
N GLU A 83 -5.46 -8.64 8.82
CA GLU A 83 -6.39 -7.53 8.62
C GLU A 83 -6.58 -7.21 7.14
N MET A 84 -5.53 -7.28 6.32
CA MET A 84 -5.65 -7.18 4.87
C MET A 84 -6.46 -8.36 4.30
N LEU A 85 -6.20 -9.60 4.71
CA LEU A 85 -6.94 -10.79 4.29
C LEU A 85 -8.43 -10.70 4.66
N LYS A 86 -8.71 -10.35 5.92
CA LYS A 86 -10.06 -10.15 6.42
C LYS A 86 -10.77 -9.04 5.65
N PHE A 87 -10.09 -7.93 5.40
CA PHE A 87 -10.64 -6.83 4.62
C PHE A 87 -10.92 -7.22 3.17
N MET A 88 -9.96 -7.84 2.48
CA MET A 88 -10.09 -8.26 1.09
C MET A 88 -11.19 -9.32 0.91
N SER A 89 -11.41 -10.19 1.90
CA SER A 89 -12.55 -11.14 1.90
C SER A 89 -13.93 -10.46 1.93
N LEU A 90 -14.00 -9.21 2.40
CA LEU A 90 -15.23 -8.41 2.47
C LEU A 90 -15.44 -7.54 1.22
N LEU A 91 -14.50 -7.54 0.26
CA LEU A 91 -14.50 -6.67 -0.91
C LEU A 91 -15.30 -7.16 -2.12
N ALA A 92 -16.04 -8.28 -2.01
CA ALA A 92 -16.71 -8.87 -3.17
C ALA A 92 -17.61 -7.86 -3.93
N PRO A 93 -17.52 -7.78 -5.28
CA PRO A 93 -16.83 -8.70 -6.19
C PRO A 93 -15.33 -8.42 -6.42
N GLY A 94 -14.78 -7.39 -5.77
CA GLY A 94 -13.38 -7.02 -5.72
C GLY A 94 -13.13 -5.52 -5.94
N PRO A 95 -11.96 -4.98 -5.55
CA PRO A 95 -11.66 -3.57 -5.73
C PRO A 95 -11.55 -3.19 -7.21
N HIS A 96 -11.97 -1.96 -7.52
CA HIS A 96 -11.83 -1.40 -8.86
C HIS A 96 -10.45 -0.75 -9.03
N VAL A 97 -9.91 -0.20 -7.93
CA VAL A 97 -8.66 0.56 -7.94
C VAL A 97 -7.91 0.35 -6.63
N PHE A 98 -6.59 0.13 -6.74
CA PHE A 98 -5.64 0.31 -5.66
C PHE A 98 -4.92 1.66 -5.84
N LEU A 99 -5.01 2.52 -4.84
CA LEU A 99 -4.22 3.74 -4.77
C LEU A 99 -3.05 3.50 -3.82
N VAL A 100 -1.86 3.41 -4.40
CA VAL A 100 -0.62 3.24 -3.63
C VAL A 100 -0.09 4.61 -3.23
N VAL A 101 -0.23 4.94 -1.95
CA VAL A 101 0.01 6.28 -1.42
C VAL A 101 1.45 6.42 -0.97
N LEU A 102 2.18 7.31 -1.64
CA LEU A 102 3.58 7.66 -1.38
C LEU A 102 3.72 9.15 -1.07
N GLN A 103 4.67 9.52 -0.22
CA GLN A 103 4.94 10.93 0.04
C GLN A 103 6.04 11.44 -0.87
N ILE A 104 5.88 12.66 -1.36
CA ILE A 104 6.97 13.35 -2.05
C ILE A 104 8.10 13.64 -1.05
N GLY A 105 9.30 13.22 -1.44
CA GLY A 105 10.51 13.28 -0.63
C GLY A 105 11.43 12.09 -0.87
N ARG A 106 12.28 11.78 0.11
CA ARG A 106 13.18 10.63 0.03
C ARG A 106 12.41 9.33 0.20
N ILE A 107 12.54 8.42 -0.77
CA ILE A 107 11.98 7.07 -0.67
C ILE A 107 12.76 6.28 0.38
N THR A 108 12.08 5.80 1.42
CA THR A 108 12.70 5.00 2.48
C THR A 108 12.79 3.52 2.09
N PRO A 109 13.72 2.75 2.69
CA PRO A 109 13.73 1.30 2.52
C PRO A 109 12.40 0.63 2.88
N GLU A 110 11.69 1.13 3.91
CA GLU A 110 10.36 0.58 4.27
C GLU A 110 9.34 0.83 3.16
N GLU A 111 9.39 1.98 2.47
CA GLU A 111 8.52 2.24 1.32
C GLU A 111 8.81 1.28 0.18
N LYS A 112 10.09 1.03 -0.14
CA LYS A 112 10.46 0.05 -1.18
C LYS A 112 9.99 -1.35 -0.82
N GLU A 113 10.07 -1.74 0.45
CA GLU A 113 9.57 -3.05 0.89
C GLU A 113 8.03 -3.11 0.89
N THR A 114 7.34 -2.04 1.30
CA THR A 114 5.88 -1.90 1.18
C THR A 114 5.43 -2.14 -0.25
N LEU A 115 6.08 -1.48 -1.19
CA LEU A 115 5.76 -1.58 -2.61
C LEU A 115 6.06 -2.97 -3.17
N ARG A 116 7.15 -3.60 -2.73
CA ARG A 116 7.46 -5.00 -3.07
C ARG A 116 6.37 -5.94 -2.56
N LEU A 117 5.97 -5.78 -1.30
CA LEU A 117 4.92 -6.58 -0.68
C LEU A 117 3.55 -6.35 -1.31
N ILE A 118 3.23 -5.13 -1.74
CA ILE A 118 1.99 -4.83 -2.50
C ILE A 118 2.01 -5.57 -3.84
N LYS A 119 3.14 -5.54 -4.55
CA LYS A 119 3.31 -6.21 -5.85
C LYS A 119 3.27 -7.73 -5.75
N GLU A 120 3.83 -8.29 -4.68
CA GLU A 120 3.73 -9.71 -4.37
C GLU A 120 2.33 -10.08 -3.85
N GLY A 121 1.76 -9.17 -3.05
CA GLY A 121 0.50 -9.12 -2.32
C GLY A 121 -0.74 -9.33 -3.14
N PHE A 122 -0.84 -8.54 -4.21
CA PHE A 122 -1.96 -8.55 -5.13
C PHE A 122 -1.68 -9.41 -6.37
N GLY A 123 -0.57 -10.14 -6.39
CA GLY A 123 -0.27 -11.10 -7.45
C GLY A 123 -0.01 -10.44 -8.81
N LYS A 124 0.26 -11.26 -9.83
CA LYS A 124 0.51 -10.77 -11.19
C LYS A 124 -0.79 -10.21 -11.78
N GLY A 125 -0.76 -8.98 -12.25
CA GLY A 125 -1.91 -8.32 -12.87
C GLY A 125 -2.51 -7.20 -12.03
N ALA A 126 -2.17 -7.11 -10.74
CA ALA A 126 -2.65 -6.01 -9.88
C ALA A 126 -2.14 -4.64 -10.31
N GLU A 127 -0.98 -4.60 -10.96
CA GLU A 127 -0.41 -3.37 -11.54
C GLU A 127 -1.38 -2.73 -12.55
N LYS A 128 -2.23 -3.53 -13.20
CA LYS A 128 -3.27 -3.06 -14.13
C LYS A 128 -4.38 -2.29 -13.43
N PHE A 129 -4.63 -2.57 -12.15
CA PHE A 129 -5.66 -1.93 -11.32
C PHE A 129 -5.07 -0.92 -10.33
N THR A 130 -3.81 -0.53 -10.53
CA THR A 130 -3.06 0.32 -9.59
C THR A 130 -2.76 1.69 -10.19
N ILE A 131 -2.88 2.72 -9.35
CA ILE A 131 -2.41 4.09 -9.60
C ILE A 131 -1.52 4.51 -8.43
N ILE A 132 -0.34 5.07 -8.72
CA ILE A 132 0.52 5.64 -7.68
C ILE A 132 0.00 7.03 -7.30
N LEU A 133 -0.37 7.23 -6.04
CA LEU A 133 -0.87 8.51 -5.54
C LEU A 133 0.20 9.17 -4.65
N PHE A 134 0.76 10.28 -5.12
CA PHE A 134 1.70 11.07 -4.36
C PHE A 134 0.99 12.08 -3.46
N THR A 135 1.43 12.21 -2.22
CA THR A 135 1.01 13.27 -1.30
C THR A 135 2.11 14.30 -1.12
N ASN A 136 1.75 15.45 -0.55
CA ASN A 136 2.65 16.58 -0.35
C ASN A 136 3.09 17.20 -1.70
N GLY A 137 2.14 17.31 -2.64
CA GLY A 137 2.35 17.97 -3.93
C GLY A 137 2.84 19.41 -3.83
N ASP A 138 2.54 20.09 -2.72
CA ASP A 138 3.05 21.42 -2.39
C ASP A 138 4.58 21.50 -2.36
N LYS A 139 5.29 20.38 -2.11
CA LYS A 139 6.75 20.35 -2.19
C LYS A 139 7.26 20.53 -3.62
N LEU A 140 6.63 19.88 -4.59
CA LEU A 140 7.00 20.05 -6.01
C LEU A 140 6.75 21.48 -6.47
N GLU A 141 5.61 22.06 -6.07
CA GLU A 141 5.28 23.46 -6.38
C GLU A 141 6.32 24.42 -5.81
N ASN A 142 6.75 24.22 -4.56
CA ASN A 142 7.77 25.06 -3.92
C ASN A 142 9.16 24.92 -4.53
N ASP A 143 9.50 23.72 -5.02
CA ASP A 143 10.79 23.42 -5.64
C ASP A 143 10.79 23.71 -7.16
N GLU A 144 9.70 24.28 -7.71
CA GLU A 144 9.48 24.53 -9.15
C GLU A 144 9.72 23.28 -10.01
N GLU A 145 9.32 22.12 -9.48
CA GLU A 145 9.59 20.79 -10.05
C GLU A 145 8.31 20.13 -10.58
N THR A 146 8.39 19.42 -11.71
CA THR A 146 7.27 18.59 -12.18
C THR A 146 7.26 17.20 -11.54
N ILE A 147 6.13 16.50 -11.56
CA ILE A 147 6.10 15.12 -11.06
C ILE A 147 6.98 14.20 -11.92
N GLU A 148 7.08 14.48 -13.21
CA GLU A 148 7.95 13.76 -14.15
C GLU A 148 9.43 13.91 -13.77
N ASP A 149 9.89 15.12 -13.47
CA ASP A 149 11.25 15.37 -13.00
C ASP A 149 11.55 14.60 -11.71
N TYR A 150 10.60 14.59 -10.77
CA TYR A 150 10.74 13.88 -9.50
C TYR A 150 10.86 12.36 -9.70
N ILE A 151 10.06 11.80 -10.62
CA ILE A 151 10.10 10.37 -10.94
C ILE A 151 11.44 9.96 -11.57
N GLU A 152 12.01 10.81 -12.43
CA GLU A 152 13.27 10.54 -13.12
C GLU A 152 14.49 10.50 -12.17
N ARG A 153 14.35 10.94 -10.92
CA ARG A 153 15.44 10.93 -9.92
C ARG A 153 15.74 9.56 -9.32
N ASP A 154 14.80 8.61 -9.35
CA ASP A 154 14.96 7.30 -8.73
C ASP A 154 14.46 6.18 -9.67
N ASP A 155 15.39 5.33 -10.12
CA ASP A 155 15.11 4.22 -11.04
C ASP A 155 14.03 3.26 -10.51
N TYR A 156 13.97 3.06 -9.19
CA TYR A 156 12.97 2.19 -8.59
C TYR A 156 11.57 2.81 -8.72
N LEU A 157 11.43 4.13 -8.47
CA LEU A 157 10.18 4.85 -8.66
C LEU A 157 9.73 4.84 -10.12
N LYS A 158 10.66 5.10 -11.04
CA LYS A 158 10.42 5.05 -12.49
C LYS A 158 9.92 3.67 -12.92
N ASN A 159 10.57 2.60 -12.46
CA ASN A 159 10.16 1.23 -12.76
C ASN A 159 8.80 0.90 -12.16
N LEU A 160 8.52 1.31 -10.92
CA LEU A 160 7.22 1.09 -10.28
C LEU A 160 6.07 1.72 -11.07
N ILE A 161 6.25 2.96 -11.52
CA ILE A 161 5.23 3.68 -12.28
C ILE A 161 5.07 3.07 -13.66
N SER A 162 6.16 2.66 -14.30
CA SER A 162 6.15 1.93 -15.56
C SER A 162 5.39 0.60 -15.46
N ASP A 163 5.63 -0.19 -14.40
CA ASP A 163 4.90 -1.42 -14.11
C ASP A 163 3.39 -1.15 -13.98
N CYS A 164 3.03 -0.01 -13.39
CA CYS A 164 1.65 0.48 -13.28
C CYS A 164 1.17 1.22 -14.54
N GLY A 165 1.75 0.96 -15.72
CA GLY A 165 1.32 1.54 -17.00
C GLY A 165 1.47 3.05 -17.11
N GLY A 166 2.41 3.65 -16.37
CA GLY A 166 2.61 5.09 -16.32
C GLY A 166 1.61 5.85 -15.43
N ARG A 167 0.76 5.14 -14.68
CA ARG A 167 -0.33 5.77 -13.92
C ARG A 167 0.18 6.30 -12.57
N CYS A 168 0.30 7.62 -12.48
CA CYS A 168 0.47 8.33 -11.22
C CYS A 168 -0.45 9.56 -11.11
N HIS A 169 -0.63 10.08 -9.90
CA HIS A 169 -1.35 11.32 -9.62
C HIS A 169 -0.81 11.98 -8.35
N VAL A 170 -0.99 13.30 -8.21
CA VAL A 170 -0.41 14.10 -7.11
C VAL A 170 -1.53 14.83 -6.39
N PHE A 171 -1.54 14.71 -5.06
CA PHE A 171 -2.44 15.42 -4.17
C PHE A 171 -1.71 16.43 -3.29
N ASN A 172 -2.35 17.58 -3.13
CA ASN A 172 -2.12 18.49 -2.02
C ASN A 172 -3.32 18.41 -1.07
N ASN A 173 -3.20 17.55 -0.05
CA ASN A 173 -4.27 17.34 0.94
C ASN A 173 -4.54 18.56 1.85
N TYR A 174 -3.68 19.59 1.79
CA TYR A 174 -3.92 20.86 2.49
C TYR A 174 -4.82 21.79 1.68
N ASP A 175 -4.80 21.70 0.35
CA ASP A 175 -5.69 22.46 -0.53
C ASP A 175 -7.05 21.77 -0.68
N LYS A 176 -7.90 21.97 0.33
CA LYS A 176 -9.24 21.38 0.39
C LYS A 176 -10.22 21.97 -0.64
N LYS A 177 -9.90 23.13 -1.23
CA LYS A 177 -10.77 23.81 -2.19
C LYS A 177 -10.53 23.34 -3.61
N ASN A 178 -9.33 22.85 -3.90
CA ASN A 178 -9.01 22.27 -5.18
C ASN A 178 -9.69 20.91 -5.37
N GLN A 179 -10.92 20.94 -5.90
CA GLN A 179 -11.64 19.75 -6.32
C GLN A 179 -11.14 19.21 -7.68
N THR A 180 -10.34 19.98 -8.40
CA THR A 180 -9.76 19.56 -9.68
C THR A 180 -8.90 18.32 -9.51
N GLN A 181 -8.07 18.26 -8.45
CA GLN A 181 -7.26 17.07 -8.14
C GLN A 181 -8.12 15.79 -8.03
N VAL A 182 -9.28 15.88 -7.36
CA VAL A 182 -10.20 14.74 -7.23
C VAL A 182 -10.80 14.39 -8.59
N SER A 183 -11.29 15.38 -9.34
CA SER A 183 -11.89 15.13 -10.66
C SER A 183 -10.90 14.50 -11.65
N GLU A 184 -9.63 14.88 -11.61
CA GLU A 184 -8.58 14.32 -12.45
C GLU A 184 -8.21 12.89 -12.04
N LEU A 185 -8.15 12.61 -10.73
CA LEU A 185 -7.97 11.25 -10.23
C LEU A 185 -9.10 10.33 -10.71
N ILE A 186 -10.36 10.75 -10.58
CA ILE A 186 -11.52 9.99 -11.05
C ILE A 186 -11.43 9.74 -12.57
N ARG A 187 -11.00 10.74 -13.36
CA ARG A 187 -10.77 10.56 -14.80
C ARG A 187 -9.67 9.53 -15.10
N LYS A 188 -8.58 9.53 -14.34
CA LYS A 188 -7.50 8.52 -14.48
C LYS A 188 -8.00 7.11 -14.13
N ILE A 189 -8.85 7.00 -13.11
CA ILE A 189 -9.53 5.75 -12.75
C ILE A 189 -10.42 5.26 -13.90
N ASP A 190 -11.22 6.13 -14.52
CA ASP A 190 -12.05 5.77 -15.68
C ASP A 190 -11.23 5.21 -16.83
N MET A 191 -10.12 5.86 -17.14
CA MET A 191 -9.23 5.42 -18.22
C MET A 191 -8.67 4.04 -17.92
N MET A 192 -8.17 3.83 -16.70
CA MET A 192 -7.66 2.53 -16.26
C MET A 192 -8.73 1.42 -16.32
N VAL A 193 -9.95 1.69 -15.84
CA VAL A 193 -11.05 0.71 -15.88
C VAL A 193 -11.42 0.36 -17.33
N LYS A 194 -11.44 1.35 -18.23
CA LYS A 194 -11.68 1.11 -19.67
C LYS A 194 -10.57 0.29 -20.32
N GLU A 195 -9.31 0.59 -20.03
CA GLU A 195 -8.14 -0.20 -20.48
C GLU A 195 -8.21 -1.66 -20.00
N ASN A 196 -8.81 -1.89 -18.83
CA ASN A 196 -9.08 -3.21 -18.27
C ASN A 196 -10.38 -3.86 -18.77
N ASN A 197 -11.00 -3.36 -19.84
CA ASN A 197 -12.26 -3.86 -20.41
C ASN A 197 -13.42 -3.84 -19.40
N ASN A 198 -13.49 -2.82 -18.55
CA ASN A 198 -14.47 -2.69 -17.45
C ASN A 198 -14.46 -3.87 -16.47
N ARG A 199 -13.34 -4.60 -16.39
CA ARG A 199 -13.14 -5.62 -15.37
C ARG A 199 -12.72 -4.93 -14.06
N PHE A 200 -13.08 -5.55 -12.96
CA PHE A 200 -12.55 -5.27 -11.63
C PHE A 200 -11.54 -6.36 -11.26
N TYR A 201 -10.72 -6.09 -10.25
CA TYR A 201 -9.81 -7.09 -9.72
C TYR A 201 -10.63 -8.23 -9.12
N THR A 202 -10.55 -9.45 -9.66
CA THR A 202 -11.49 -10.53 -9.30
C THR A 202 -11.09 -11.22 -8.01
N ASN A 203 -12.07 -11.83 -7.34
CA ASN A 203 -11.82 -12.70 -6.19
C ASN A 203 -10.86 -13.87 -6.50
N GLU A 204 -10.80 -14.36 -7.74
CA GLU A 204 -9.86 -15.41 -8.14
C GLU A 204 -8.42 -14.88 -8.22
N MET A 205 -8.21 -13.71 -8.84
CA MET A 205 -6.92 -13.03 -8.83
C MET A 205 -6.46 -12.74 -7.40
N LEU A 206 -7.41 -12.35 -6.56
CA LEU A 206 -7.19 -12.15 -5.13
C LEU A 206 -6.73 -13.44 -4.44
N GLN A 207 -7.44 -14.56 -4.60
CA GLN A 207 -7.06 -15.84 -3.99
C GLN A 207 -5.71 -16.37 -4.47
N GLU A 208 -5.38 -16.19 -5.76
CA GLU A 208 -4.07 -16.56 -6.30
C GLU A 208 -2.95 -15.71 -5.70
N ALA A 209 -3.20 -14.42 -5.55
CA ALA A 209 -2.30 -13.50 -4.89
C ALA A 209 -2.09 -13.87 -3.41
N GLU A 210 -3.17 -14.14 -2.69
CA GLU A 210 -3.16 -14.63 -1.30
C GLU A 210 -2.27 -15.87 -1.14
N ALA A 211 -2.44 -16.86 -2.01
CA ALA A 211 -1.65 -18.10 -1.96
C ALA A 211 -0.15 -17.86 -2.20
N ALA A 212 0.19 -16.97 -3.15
CA ALA A 212 1.57 -16.63 -3.48
C ALA A 212 2.27 -15.90 -2.33
N VAL A 213 1.54 -15.00 -1.67
CA VAL A 213 2.00 -14.24 -0.50
C VAL A 213 2.26 -15.18 0.67
N LEU A 214 1.27 -15.99 1.06
CA LEU A 214 1.40 -16.96 2.16
C LEU A 214 2.61 -17.87 1.97
N LYS A 215 2.92 -18.25 0.74
CA LYS A 215 4.09 -19.04 0.42
C LYS A 215 5.39 -18.28 0.67
N LYS A 216 5.55 -17.08 0.12
CA LYS A 216 6.76 -16.25 0.30
C LYS A 216 6.99 -15.86 1.76
N MET A 217 5.92 -15.55 2.47
CA MET A 217 5.96 -15.24 3.90
C MET A 217 6.54 -16.40 4.72
N LYS A 218 6.04 -17.63 4.49
CA LYS A 218 6.57 -18.83 5.15
C LYS A 218 8.04 -19.05 4.83
N GLU A 219 8.45 -18.84 3.58
CA GLU A 219 9.85 -18.96 3.15
C GLU A 219 10.76 -17.93 3.85
N ASN A 220 10.32 -16.69 4.02
CA ASN A 220 11.07 -15.64 4.72
C ASN A 220 11.18 -15.93 6.22
N LEU A 221 10.08 -16.33 6.88
CA LEU A 221 10.10 -16.70 8.30
C LEU A 221 11.03 -17.88 8.57
N GLU A 222 11.05 -18.88 7.68
CA GLU A 222 12.00 -19.98 7.79
C GLU A 222 13.45 -19.52 7.64
N LYS A 223 13.73 -18.55 6.75
CA LYS A 223 15.06 -17.96 6.61
C LYS A 223 15.48 -17.23 7.88
N GLU A 224 14.65 -16.35 8.42
CA GLU A 224 14.95 -15.61 9.65
C GLU A 224 15.16 -16.53 10.84
N LYS A 225 14.30 -17.54 11.02
CA LYS A 225 14.49 -18.57 12.06
C LYS A 225 15.81 -19.31 11.90
N LYS A 226 16.20 -19.64 10.65
CA LYS A 226 17.49 -20.29 10.36
C LYS A 226 18.67 -19.36 10.65
N GLU A 227 18.57 -18.08 10.33
CA GLU A 227 19.62 -17.09 10.62
C GLU A 227 19.77 -16.86 12.12
N MET A 228 18.68 -16.65 12.84
CA MET A 228 18.68 -16.49 14.30
C MET A 228 19.23 -17.75 15.00
N MET A 229 18.86 -18.95 14.52
CA MET A 229 19.41 -20.21 15.02
C MET A 229 20.92 -20.32 14.76
N ARG A 230 21.40 -19.87 13.59
CA ARG A 230 22.83 -19.86 13.25
C ARG A 230 23.61 -18.91 14.15
N GLU A 231 23.08 -17.72 14.42
CA GLU A 231 23.71 -16.75 15.33
C GLU A 231 23.79 -17.30 16.75
N LYS A 232 22.69 -17.85 17.29
CA LYS A 232 22.70 -18.49 18.61
C LYS A 232 23.68 -19.65 18.70
N LEU A 233 23.75 -20.49 17.66
CA LEU A 233 24.72 -21.60 17.60
C LEU A 233 26.16 -21.10 17.60
N LYS A 234 26.44 -20.00 16.90
CA LYS A 234 27.77 -19.38 16.87
C LYS A 234 28.14 -18.83 18.25
N GLU A 235 27.21 -18.14 18.91
CA GLU A 235 27.40 -17.59 20.25
C GLU A 235 27.64 -18.69 21.31
N ILE A 236 26.87 -19.78 21.26
CA ILE A 236 27.07 -20.95 22.14
C ILE A 236 28.45 -21.58 21.93
N LYS A 237 28.88 -21.75 20.67
CA LYS A 237 30.21 -22.29 20.36
C LYS A 237 31.33 -21.40 20.89
N GLU A 238 31.23 -20.09 20.67
CA GLU A 238 32.22 -19.12 21.16
C GLU A 238 32.31 -19.11 22.69
N ASN A 239 31.18 -19.24 23.39
CA ASN A 239 31.14 -19.33 24.85
C ASN A 239 31.74 -20.64 25.38
N LEU A 240 31.44 -21.78 24.75
CA LEU A 240 32.03 -23.07 25.09
C LEU A 240 33.56 -23.07 24.91
N GLU A 241 34.06 -22.48 23.81
CA GLU A 241 35.51 -22.37 23.58
C GLU A 241 36.19 -21.47 24.63
N LYS A 242 35.55 -20.36 25.02
CA LYS A 242 36.05 -19.48 26.08
C LYS A 242 36.13 -20.22 27.43
N GLU A 243 35.09 -20.97 27.80
CA GLU A 243 35.07 -21.76 29.03
C GLU A 243 36.15 -22.86 29.04
N GLN A 244 36.33 -23.58 27.92
CA GLN A 244 37.37 -24.60 27.81
C GLN A 244 38.78 -24.00 27.97
N LYS A 245 39.05 -22.84 27.34
CA LYS A 245 40.32 -22.13 27.49
C LYS A 245 40.55 -21.65 28.93
N GLN A 246 39.51 -21.17 29.62
CA GLN A 246 39.60 -20.79 31.04
C GLN A 246 39.87 -21.98 31.94
N ARG A 247 39.17 -23.11 31.74
CA ARG A 247 39.40 -24.35 32.51
C ARG A 247 40.79 -24.94 32.29
N ALA A 248 41.33 -24.85 31.07
CA ALA A 248 42.70 -25.30 30.79
C ALA A 248 43.76 -24.41 31.48
N ARG A 249 43.53 -23.09 31.53
CA ARG A 249 44.41 -22.15 32.24
C ARG A 249 44.36 -22.30 33.77
N ALA A 250 43.23 -22.68 34.34
CA ALA A 250 43.09 -22.89 35.79
C ALA A 250 43.69 -24.22 36.29
N LYS A 251 44.13 -25.11 35.38
CA LYS A 251 44.74 -26.40 35.70
C LYS A 251 46.27 -26.43 35.54
N ASN A 252 46.87 -25.34 35.07
CA ASN A 252 48.31 -25.11 35.00
C ASN A 252 48.74 -24.10 36.05
#